data_AF-A0A0R2CTU1-F1
#
_entry.id   AF-A0A0R2CTU1-F1
#
_cell.length_a   1.000
_cell.length_b   1.000
_cell.length_c   1.000
_cell.angle_alpha   90.00
_cell.angle_beta   90.00
_cell.angle_gamma   90.00
#
_symmetry.space_group_name_H-M   'P 1'
#
loop_
_entity.id
_entity.type
_entity.pdbx_description
1 polymer ?
#
loop_
_entity_poly.entity_id
_entity_poly.type
_entity_poly.pdbx_seq_one_letter_code
_entity_poly.pdbx_strand_id
1 'polypeptide(L)' 'MLCAEPRLLRRPIIVDAHKVQIGFNDDEIRQFVPRHIRRLEFMRTLANAAEF' A
#
# COMPACT_ATOMS: atom_id res chain seq x y z
N MET A 1 24.14 12.65 8.88
CA MET A 1 23.20 13.27 9.84
C MET A 1 21.99 12.37 10.12
N LEU A 2 21.22 11.96 9.11
CA LEU A 2 20.05 11.07 9.30
C LEU A 2 20.37 9.69 9.90
N CYS A 3 21.52 9.09 9.56
CA CYS A 3 21.94 7.80 10.14
C CYS A 3 22.29 7.89 11.63
N ALA A 4 22.65 9.09 12.12
CA ALA A 4 23.01 9.30 13.52
C ALA A 4 21.78 9.48 14.42
N GLU A 5 20.64 9.90 13.85
CA GLU A 5 19.37 10.06 14.57
C GLU A 5 18.18 9.55 13.73
N PRO A 6 17.97 8.22 13.67
CA PRO A 6 16.95 7.62 12.81
C PRO A 6 15.51 8.00 13.18
N ARG A 7 15.26 8.51 14.40
CA ARG A 7 13.91 8.86 14.88
C ARG A 7 13.30 10.06 14.17
N LEU A 8 14.12 10.86 13.49
CA LEU A 8 13.66 11.99 12.67
C LEU A 8 12.93 11.55 11.41
N LEU A 9 13.10 10.29 10.98
CA LEU A 9 12.39 9.75 9.82
C LEU A 9 10.97 9.35 10.20
N ARG A 10 10.01 9.77 9.37
CA ARG A 10 8.61 9.33 9.46
C ARG A 10 8.52 7.86 9.06
N ARG A 11 7.79 7.06 9.84
CA ARG A 11 7.69 5.59 9.71
C ARG A 11 6.23 5.15 9.63
N PRO A 12 5.91 3.99 9.01
CA PRO A 12 6.82 3.08 8.28
C PRO A 12 7.34 3.66 6.96
N ILE A 13 8.39 3.07 6.39
CA ILE A 13 8.91 3.41 5.05
C ILE A 13 8.81 2.14 4.20
N ILE A 14 8.09 2.23 3.09
CA ILE A 14 7.77 1.09 2.21
C ILE A 14 8.26 1.45 0.81
N VAL A 15 9.03 0.54 0.20
CA VAL A 15 9.77 0.82 -1.04
C VAL A 15 9.59 -0.33 -2.03
N ASP A 16 9.39 0.03 -3.29
CA ASP A 16 9.41 -0.82 -4.49
C ASP A 16 10.32 -0.16 -5.54
N ALA A 17 10.63 -0.84 -6.65
CA ALA A 17 11.55 -0.37 -7.69
C ALA A 17 11.22 1.03 -8.24
N HIS A 18 9.94 1.42 -8.21
CA HIS A 18 9.47 2.70 -8.74
C HIS A 18 8.62 3.51 -7.76
N LYS A 19 8.47 3.06 -6.50
CA LYS A 19 7.52 3.65 -5.55
C LYS A 19 8.09 3.69 -4.16
N VAL A 20 7.78 4.77 -3.44
CA VAL A 20 8.13 4.94 -2.03
C VAL A 20 6.91 5.50 -1.31
N GLN A 21 6.57 4.92 -0.17
CA GLN A 21 5.55 5.44 0.75
C GLN A 21 6.18 5.66 2.12
N ILE A 22 5.89 6.82 2.71
CA ILE A 22 6.39 7.25 4.01
C ILE A 22 5.19 7.50 4.92
N GLY A 23 5.12 6.80 6.04
CA GLY A 23 3.91 6.69 6.85
C GLY A 23 2.99 5.58 6.34
N PHE A 24 1.83 5.45 6.97
CA PHE A 24 0.81 4.47 6.60
C PHE A 24 -0.47 5.17 6.15
N ASN A 25 -0.96 4.77 4.99
CA ASN A 25 -2.25 5.18 4.43
C ASN A 25 -2.83 3.98 3.67
N ASP A 26 -4.05 3.58 4.03
CA ASP A 26 -4.75 2.39 3.53
C ASP A 26 -5.10 2.44 2.03
N ASP A 27 -5.27 3.63 1.48
CA ASP A 27 -5.56 3.80 0.06
C ASP A 27 -4.26 3.81 -0.76
N GLU A 28 -3.25 4.50 -0.26
CA GLU A 28 -1.95 4.60 -0.93
C GLU A 28 -1.18 3.27 -0.92
N ILE A 29 -1.29 2.48 0.16
CA ILE A 29 -0.58 1.19 0.27
C ILE A 29 -1.00 0.19 -0.82
N ARG A 30 -2.22 0.32 -1.34
CA ARG A 30 -2.73 -0.53 -2.43
C ARG A 30 -1.91 -0.40 -3.69
N GLN A 31 -1.15 0.68 -3.88
CA GLN A 31 -0.28 0.82 -5.05
C GLN A 31 0.84 -0.22 -5.10
N PHE A 32 1.22 -0.80 -3.96
CA PHE A 32 2.22 -1.86 -3.85
C PHE A 32 1.65 -3.25 -4.15
N VAL A 33 0.32 -3.39 -4.23
CA VAL A 33 -0.32 -4.66 -4.58
C VAL A 33 -0.31 -4.83 -6.11
N PRO A 34 0.16 -5.98 -6.64
CA PRO A 34 0.15 -6.26 -8.08
C PRO A 34 -1.22 -6.03 -8.72
N ARG A 35 -1.22 -5.52 -9.96
CA ARG A 35 -2.47 -5.16 -10.68
C ARG A 35 -3.46 -6.31 -10.79
N HIS A 36 -2.99 -7.53 -11.05
CA HIS A 36 -3.87 -8.70 -11.21
C HIS A 36 -4.57 -9.08 -9.90
N ILE A 37 -3.89 -8.96 -8.75
CA ILE A 37 -4.47 -9.20 -7.43
C ILE A 37 -5.53 -8.14 -7.12
N ARG A 38 -5.24 -6.85 -7.38
CA ARG A 38 -6.23 -5.78 -7.16
C ARG A 38 -7.51 -5.99 -7.97
N ARG A 39 -7.38 -6.47 -9.20
CA ARG A 39 -8.54 -6.79 -10.05
C ARG A 39 -9.33 -7.96 -9.48
N LEU A 40 -8.66 -9.00 -9.01
CA LEU A 40 -9.31 -10.16 -8.38
C LEU A 40 -10.11 -9.76 -7.14
N GLU A 41 -9.50 -9.00 -6.23
CA GLU A 41 -10.18 -8.51 -5.03
C GLU A 41 -11.39 -7.64 -5.38
N PHE A 42 -11.26 -6.74 -6.35
CA PHE A 42 -12.38 -5.92 -6.82
C PHE A 42 -13.54 -6.77 -7.38
N MET A 43 -13.24 -7.78 -8.22
CA MET A 43 -14.25 -8.71 -8.73
C MET A 43 -14.93 -9.49 -7.61
N ARG A 44 -14.17 -9.92 -6.60
CA ARG A 44 -14.72 -10.59 -5.41
C ARG A 44 -15.64 -9.68 -4.61
N THR A 45 -15.26 -8.41 -4.40
CA THR A 45 -16.11 -7.42 -3.73
C THR A 45 -17.42 -7.21 -4.51
N LEU A 46 -17.37 -7.11 -5.83
CA LEU A 46 -18.57 -6.97 -6.66
C LEU A 46 -19.48 -8.20 -6.59
N ALA A 47 -18.92 -9.40 -6.65
CA ALA A 47 -19.69 -10.63 -6.54
C ALA A 47 -20.42 -10.71 -5.19
N ASN A 48 -19.71 -10.45 -4.09
CA ASN A 48 -20.31 -10.41 -2.75
C ASN A 48 -21.42 -9.37 -2.64
N ALA A 49 -21.26 -8.20 -3.28
CA ALA A 49 -22.27 -7.14 -3.27
C ALA A 49 -23.53 -7.51 -4.08
N ALA A 50 -23.40 -8.40 -5.07
CA ALA A 50 -24.52 -8.88 -5.89
C ALA A 50 -25.30 -10.03 -5.24
N GLU A 51 -24.80 -10.60 -4.14
CA GLU A 51 -25.45 -11.65 -3.35
C GLU A 51 -26.34 -11.09 -2.22
N PHE A 52 -26.45 -9.75 -2.09
CA PHE A 52 -27.39 -9.03 -1.22
C PHE A 52 -28.51 -8.40 -2.04
#